data_AF-A0A1H8R017-F1
#
_entry.id   AF-A0A1H8R017-F1
#
_cell.length_a   1.000
_cell.length_b   1.000
_cell.length_c   1.000
_cell.angle_alpha   90.00
_cell.angle_beta   90.00
_cell.angle_gamma   90.00
#
_symmetry.space_group_name_H-M   'P 1'
#
loop_
_entity.id
_entity.type
_entity.pdbx_description
1 polymer ?
#
loop_
_entity_poly.entity_id
_entity_poly.type
_entity_poly.pdbx_seq_one_letter_code
_entity_poly.pdbx_strand_id
1 'polypeptide(L)' 'MNPKFRNLFIIGGSVALVLLIIQVFMTYPDINAVNILLNALPALVLYYLAYKTYHEHKDGELM' A
#
# COMPACT_ATOMS: atom_id res chain seq x y z
N MET A 1 -9.95 -13.97 8.26
CA MET A 1 -9.96 -13.83 6.78
C MET A 1 -8.92 -14.75 6.16
N ASN A 2 -9.14 -15.24 4.93
CA ASN A 2 -8.21 -16.15 4.24
C ASN A 2 -6.82 -15.48 4.06
N PRO A 3 -5.70 -16.09 4.50
CA PRO A 3 -4.34 -15.50 4.44
C PRO A 3 -3.92 -15.05 3.04
N LYS A 4 -4.57 -15.57 1.99
CA LYS A 4 -4.40 -15.14 0.60
C LYS A 4 -4.68 -13.64 0.38
N PHE A 5 -5.65 -13.06 1.08
CA PHE A 5 -5.99 -11.63 0.93
C PHE A 5 -4.89 -10.72 1.50
N ARG A 6 -4.26 -11.11 2.60
CA ARG A 6 -3.14 -10.36 3.19
C ARG A 6 -1.97 -10.25 2.20
N ASN A 7 -1.58 -11.36 1.57
CA ASN A 7 -0.52 -11.34 0.55
C ASN A 7 -0.91 -10.46 -0.63
N LEU A 8 -2.17 -10.46 -1.04
CA LEU A 8 -2.66 -9.65 -2.15
C LEU A 8 -2.56 -8.15 -1.85
N PHE A 9 -2.87 -7.72 -0.62
CA PHE A 9 -2.70 -6.33 -0.20
C PHE A 9 -1.23 -5.91 -0.05
N ILE A 10 -0.36 -6.81 0.42
CA ILE A 10 1.10 -6.54 0.51
C ILE A 10 1.71 -6.40 -0.89
N ILE A 11 1.35 -7.28 -1.81
CA ILE A 11 1.80 -7.21 -3.22
C ILE A 11 1.25 -5.95 -3.87
N GLY A 12 -0.05 -5.66 -3.69
CA GLY A 12 -0.68 -4.45 -4.22
C GLY A 12 -0.04 -3.16 -3.69
N GLY A 13 0.24 -3.08 -2.39
CA GLY A 13 0.95 -1.96 -1.77
C GLY A 13 2.37 -1.79 -2.32
N SER A 14 3.09 -2.89 -2.53
CA SER A 14 4.45 -2.87 -3.06
C SER A 14 4.49 -2.39 -4.52
N VAL A 15 3.55 -2.86 -5.35
CA VAL A 15 3.40 -2.40 -6.74
C VAL A 15 3.05 -0.91 -6.78
N ALA A 16 2.12 -0.45 -5.94
CA ALA A 16 1.75 0.97 -5.87
C ALA A 16 2.93 1.85 -5.46
N LEU A 17 3.79 1.37 -4.55
CA LEU A 17 4.99 2.08 -4.10
C LEU A 17 6.04 2.19 -5.24
N VAL A 18 6.25 1.11 -6.00
CA VAL A 18 7.13 1.13 -7.19
C VAL A 18 6.63 2.11 -8.25
N LEU A 19 5.32 2.13 -8.52
CA LEU A 19 4.72 3.08 -9.46
C LEU A 19 4.91 4.53 -9.00
N LEU A 20 4.81 4.79 -7.70
CA LEU A 20 5.07 6.10 -7.14
C LEU A 20 6.53 6.52 -7.35
N ILE A 21 7.50 5.64 -7.10
CA ILE A 21 8.92 5.92 -7.35
C ILE A 21 9.16 6.25 -8.83
N ILE A 22 8.62 5.45 -9.75
CA ILE A 22 8.73 5.68 -11.20
C ILE A 22 8.14 7.05 -11.56
N GLN A 23 7.00 7.41 -10.98
CA GLN A 23 6.38 8.70 -11.21
C GLN A 23 7.30 9.84 -10.75
N VAL A 24 7.90 9.76 -9.57
CA VAL A 24 8.84 10.80 -9.09
C VAL A 24 10.01 10.97 -10.05
N PHE A 25 10.58 9.86 -10.54
CA PHE A 25 11.67 9.89 -11.52
C PHE A 25 11.27 10.53 -12.86
N MET A 26 10.09 10.20 -13.37
CA MET A 26 9.61 10.70 -14.68
C MET A 26 9.18 12.17 -14.64
N THR A 27 8.78 12.68 -13.47
CA THR A 27 8.32 14.07 -13.32
C THR A 27 9.45 15.03 -12.95
N TYR A 28 10.69 14.55 -12.79
CA TYR A 28 11.84 15.41 -12.51
C TYR A 28 12.17 16.30 -13.74
N PRO A 29 12.43 17.61 -13.57
CA PRO A 29 12.62 18.35 -12.32
C PRO A 29 11.34 19.03 -11.78
N ASP A 30 10.23 18.99 -12.50
CA ASP A 30 8.98 19.66 -12.15
C ASP A 30 8.15 18.84 -11.15
N ILE A 31 8.76 18.61 -9.98
CA ILE A 31 8.19 17.77 -8.95
C ILE A 31 7.08 18.52 -8.21
N ASN A 32 5.83 18.10 -8.42
CA ASN A 32 4.70 18.55 -7.61
C ASN A 32 4.53 17.65 -6.37
N ALA A 33 5.00 18.14 -5.23
CA ALA A 33 4.93 17.43 -3.94
C ALA A 33 3.49 17.07 -3.50
N VAL A 34 2.50 17.91 -3.85
CA VAL A 34 1.08 17.65 -3.51
C VAL A 34 0.56 16.45 -4.29
N ASN A 35 0.87 16.38 -5.59
CA ASN A 35 0.49 15.23 -6.43
C ASN A 35 1.15 13.93 -5.96
N ILE A 36 2.42 13.98 -5.54
CA ILE A 36 3.12 12.81 -5.00
C ILE A 36 2.46 12.33 -3.71
N LEU A 37 2.11 13.26 -2.81
CA LEU A 37 1.43 12.92 -1.56
C LEU A 37 0.07 12.28 -1.81
N LEU A 38 -0.72 12.82 -2.75
CA LEU A 38 -2.01 12.26 -3.14
C LEU A 38 -1.87 10.87 -3.76
N ASN A 39 -0.85 10.65 -4.60
CA ASN A 39 -0.59 9.34 -5.19
C ASN A 39 -0.03 8.32 -4.17
N ALA A 40 0.52 8.78 -3.04
CA ALA A 40 0.93 7.90 -1.94
C ALA A 40 -0.25 7.37 -1.11
N LEU A 41 -1.38 8.08 -1.07
CA LEU A 41 -2.57 7.67 -0.32
C LEU A 41 -3.07 6.26 -0.65
N PRO A 42 -3.27 5.87 -1.92
CA PRO A 42 -3.72 4.52 -2.24
C PRO A 42 -2.72 3.43 -1.80
N ALA A 43 -1.41 3.69 -1.88
CA ALA A 43 -0.40 2.78 -1.36
C ALA A 43 -0.52 2.63 0.17
N LEU A 44 -0.68 3.75 0.89
CA LEU A 44 -0.89 3.75 2.34
C LEU A 44 -2.17 3.02 2.75
N VAL A 45 -3.27 3.20 2.01
CA VAL A 45 -4.54 2.49 2.26
C VAL A 45 -4.38 0.98 2.04
N LEU A 46 -3.68 0.56 0.98
CA LEU A 46 -3.41 -0.86 0.73
C LEU A 46 -2.55 -1.48 1.83
N TYR A 47 -1.51 -0.78 2.29
CA TYR A 47 -0.69 -1.23 3.42
C TYR A 47 -1.48 -1.24 4.74
N TYR A 48 -2.36 -0.26 4.96
CA TYR A 48 -3.24 -0.25 6.13
C TYR A 48 -4.23 -1.42 6.14
N LEU A 49 -4.85 -1.73 4.99
CA LEU A 49 -5.72 -2.91 4.84
C LEU A 49 -4.92 -4.21 5.01
N ALA A 50 -3.69 -4.28 4.50
CA ALA A 50 -2.79 -5.42 4.74
C ALA A 50 -2.51 -5.61 6.24
N TYR A 51 -2.31 -4.51 6.98
CA TYR A 51 -2.07 -4.54 8.43
C TYR A 51 -3.33 -4.91 9.21
N LYS A 52 -4.49 -4.34 8.88
CA LYS A 52 -5.76 -4.66 9.53
C LYS A 52 -6.14 -6.13 9.32
N THR A 53 -5.98 -6.64 8.10
CA THR A 53 -6.25 -8.06 7.80
C THR A 53 -5.29 -9.01 8.50
N TYR A 54 -4.07 -8.57 8.84
CA TYR A 54 -3.15 -9.35 9.67
C TYR A 54 -3.62 -9.42 11.14
N HIS A 55 -4.06 -8.29 11.70
CA HIS A 55 -4.58 -8.26 13.08
C HIS A 55 -5.88 -9.04 13.24
N GLU A 56 -6.82 -8.93 12.29
CA GLU A 56 -8.05 -9.73 12.31
C GLU A 56 -7.79 -11.24 12.18
N HIS A 57 -6.68 -11.65 11.55
CA HIS A 57 -6.31 -13.07 11.52
C HIS A 57 -5.77 -13.55 12.88
N LYS A 58 -5.02 -12.71 13.58
CA LYS A 58 -4.48 -13.00 14.92
C LYS A 58 -5.56 -13.08 15.99
N ASP A 59 -6.57 -12.21 15.93
CA ASP A 59 -7.67 -12.19 16.91
C ASP A 59 -8.62 -13.39 16.75
N GLY A 60 -8.76 -13.92 15.53
CA GLY A 60 -9.54 -15.14 15.26
C GLY A 60 -8.83 -16.45 15.62
N GLU A 61 -7.51 -16.43 15.87
CA GLU A 61 -6.77 -17.59 16.40
C GLU A 61 -6.73 -17.61 17.95
N LEU A 62 -7.21 -16.53 18.59
CA LEU A 62 -7.33 -16.40 20.06
C LEU A 62 -8.77 -16.66 20.57
N MET A 63 -9.68 -17.09 19.70
CA MET A 63 -11.01 -17.62 20.04
C MET A 63 -11.04 -19.15 19.90
#